data_AF-A0A520ZM60-F1
#
_entry.id   AF-A0A520ZM60-F1
#
_cell.length_a   1.000
_cell.length_b   1.000
_cell.length_c   1.000
_cell.angle_alpha   90.00
_cell.angle_beta   90.00
_cell.angle_gamma   90.00
#
_symmetry.space_group_name_H-M   'P 1'
#
loop_
_entity.id
_entity.type
_entity.pdbx_description
1 polymer ?
#
loop_
_entity_poly.entity_id
_entity_poly.type
_entity_poly.pdbx_seq_one_letter_code
_entity_poly.pdbx_strand_id
1 'polypeptide(L)'
;MPELLIELFSEEIPSRMQARASADLKRRMTDRMVEAGLTYAAAEAFATPRRLTLAVEGLLAESPAQREERKGPRTDAPEKALEGFLRSTGLTKDDLEARDDKKGQVWFAVIDRPGRPAADIVAEVLDLTIRDFPWPKSMRWGDGALRWVRPLHSILAILTENGEASVVPLDVDGIRAGDTTEGHRFMGSGRFAVSSFEDYAAKLKRAHVILDPAERAERIWHDATQAAFAQGLEVVEDKGLLAEVAGLVEWPVTLMGAIGTDYLDLPPEVLQTSMKEHQKFFSVKDKTGRITHFVTVANRETADDGATILEGNSRVLSARLADAKFFWENDLRTIKAVGMTGMAEPLRDVTFHNKLGTQAERIDRIAALAREIAPVV
;
A
#
# COMPACT_ATOMS: atom_id res chain seq x y z
N MET A 1 -15.31 22.88 11.00
CA MET A 1 -14.61 21.60 11.26
C MET A 1 -13.67 21.41 10.09
N PRO A 2 -12.36 21.49 10.35
CA PRO A 2 -11.36 21.37 9.30
C PRO A 2 -11.44 20.06 8.51
N GLU A 3 -11.03 20.14 7.24
CA GLU A 3 -10.60 19.01 6.43
C GLU A 3 -9.08 18.86 6.55
N LEU A 4 -8.57 17.63 6.70
CA LEU A 4 -7.14 17.33 6.69
C LEU A 4 -6.80 16.55 5.42
N LEU A 5 -5.81 17.04 4.69
CA LEU A 5 -5.21 16.33 3.55
C LEU A 5 -3.73 16.06 3.84
N ILE A 6 -3.32 14.80 3.71
CA ILE A 6 -1.93 14.35 3.81
C ILE A 6 -1.54 13.60 2.53
N GLU A 7 -0.40 13.95 1.94
CA GLU A 7 0.28 13.14 0.91
C GLU A 7 1.72 12.84 1.35
N LEU A 8 2.10 11.57 1.28
CA LEU A 8 3.48 11.10 1.38
C LEU A 8 3.96 10.71 -0.02
N PHE A 9 4.70 11.61 -0.67
CA PHE A 9 5.19 11.43 -2.04
C PHE A 9 6.59 10.83 -2.05
N SER A 10 6.79 9.69 -2.72
CA SER A 10 8.02 8.90 -2.72
C SER A 10 8.33 8.29 -4.10
N GLU A 11 9.51 7.69 -4.27
CA GLU A 11 9.74 6.78 -5.40
C GLU A 11 8.83 5.54 -5.36
N GLU A 12 8.79 4.79 -6.46
CA GLU A 12 7.82 3.71 -6.69
C GLU A 12 7.73 2.65 -5.57
N ILE A 13 6.61 2.70 -4.85
CA ILE A 13 6.14 1.74 -3.86
C ILE A 13 5.71 0.47 -4.60
N PRO A 14 6.23 -0.72 -4.24
CA PRO A 14 5.79 -1.97 -4.84
C PRO A 14 4.27 -2.16 -4.74
N SER A 15 3.60 -2.45 -5.86
CA SER A 15 2.13 -2.63 -5.96
C SER A 15 1.56 -3.52 -4.84
N ARG A 16 2.20 -4.67 -4.58
CA ARG A 16 1.83 -5.62 -3.51
C ARG A 16 1.81 -5.04 -2.09
N MET A 17 2.45 -3.89 -1.85
CA MET A 17 2.49 -3.23 -0.54
C MET A 17 1.49 -2.08 -0.41
N GLN A 18 0.98 -1.53 -1.51
CA GLN A 18 0.23 -0.28 -1.53
C GLN A 18 -1.10 -0.35 -0.77
N ALA A 19 -1.90 -1.39 -1.01
CA ALA A 19 -3.21 -1.53 -0.34
C ALA A 19 -3.08 -1.59 1.19
N ARG A 20 -2.11 -2.39 1.67
CA ARG A 20 -1.82 -2.47 3.10
C ARG A 20 -1.26 -1.15 3.65
N ALA A 21 -0.36 -0.50 2.91
CA ALA A 21 0.20 0.77 3.34
C ALA A 21 -0.86 1.87 3.44
N SER A 22 -1.79 1.97 2.48
CA SER A 22 -2.93 2.88 2.55
C SER A 22 -3.79 2.62 3.80
N ALA A 23 -4.14 1.36 4.06
CA ALA A 23 -4.91 0.97 5.24
C ALA A 23 -4.17 1.23 6.56
N ASP A 24 -2.86 0.98 6.60
CA ASP A 24 -2.01 1.23 7.77
C ASP A 24 -1.86 2.73 8.03
N LEU A 25 -1.73 3.58 6.99
CA LEU A 25 -1.71 5.04 7.12
C LEU A 25 -3.01 5.55 7.72
N LYS A 26 -4.16 5.16 7.14
CA LYS A 26 -5.49 5.52 7.64
C LYS A 26 -5.62 5.17 9.11
N ARG A 27 -5.45 3.89 9.45
CA ARG A 27 -5.63 3.38 10.81
C ARG A 27 -4.73 4.10 11.82
N ARG A 28 -3.42 4.20 11.54
CA ARG A 28 -2.47 4.80 12.50
C ARG A 28 -2.74 6.28 12.73
N MET A 29 -3.04 7.03 11.68
CA MET A 29 -3.38 8.43 11.81
C MET A 29 -4.68 8.60 12.59
N THR A 30 -5.74 7.87 12.23
CA THR A 30 -7.05 8.01 12.89
C THR A 30 -7.02 7.58 14.34
N ASP A 31 -6.36 6.46 14.66
CA ASP A 31 -6.31 5.93 16.02
C ASP A 31 -5.56 6.91 16.94
N ARG A 32 -4.39 7.40 16.49
CA ARG A 32 -3.57 8.34 17.26
C ARG A 32 -4.20 9.72 17.40
N MET A 33 -4.89 10.21 16.37
CA MET A 33 -5.63 11.47 16.46
C MET A 33 -6.76 11.36 17.49
N VAL A 34 -7.50 10.24 17.51
CA VAL A 34 -8.55 9.98 18.50
C VAL A 34 -7.97 9.84 19.91
N GLU A 35 -6.86 9.12 20.07
CA GLU A 35 -6.12 9.04 21.34
C GLU A 35 -5.68 10.42 21.85
N ALA A 36 -5.32 11.33 20.94
CA ALA A 36 -4.98 12.72 21.23
C ALA A 36 -6.19 13.65 21.42
N GLY A 37 -7.42 13.13 21.32
CA GLY A 37 -8.66 13.86 21.58
C GLY A 37 -9.28 14.54 20.35
N LEU A 38 -8.80 14.27 19.14
CA LEU A 38 -9.44 14.74 17.90
C LEU A 38 -10.40 13.69 17.36
N THR A 39 -11.68 14.05 17.22
CA THR A 39 -12.66 13.26 16.48
C THR A 39 -12.76 13.75 15.04
N TYR A 40 -13.27 12.88 14.16
CA TYR A 40 -13.48 13.15 12.74
C TYR A 40 -14.78 12.47 12.27
N ALA A 41 -15.33 12.93 11.14
CA ALA A 41 -16.56 12.38 10.57
C ALA A 41 -16.28 11.22 9.61
N ALA A 42 -15.32 11.40 8.70
CA ALA A 42 -14.92 10.40 7.72
C ALA A 42 -13.42 10.46 7.46
N ALA A 43 -12.84 9.34 7.04
CA ALA A 43 -11.44 9.27 6.62
C ALA A 43 -11.32 8.29 5.46
N GLU A 44 -10.56 8.66 4.43
CA GLU A 44 -10.30 7.83 3.27
C GLU A 44 -8.83 7.90 2.89
N ALA A 45 -8.27 6.76 2.49
CA ALA A 45 -6.87 6.67 2.12
C ALA A 45 -6.69 6.06 0.75
N PHE A 46 -5.75 6.62 0.00
CA PHE A 46 -5.47 6.28 -1.38
C PHE A 46 -4.00 5.93 -1.54
N ALA A 47 -3.70 5.16 -2.57
CA ALA A 47 -2.34 4.87 -2.97
C ALA A 47 -2.19 4.92 -4.47
N THR A 48 -1.04 5.39 -4.91
CA THR A 48 -0.53 5.25 -6.28
C THR A 48 0.87 4.64 -6.21
N PRO A 49 1.52 4.29 -7.34
CA PRO A 49 2.93 3.92 -7.35
C PRO A 49 3.81 4.85 -6.52
N ARG A 50 3.54 6.15 -6.44
CA ARG A 50 4.43 7.13 -5.81
C ARG A 50 3.84 7.80 -4.58
N ARG A 51 2.62 7.46 -4.16
CA ARG A 51 1.88 8.21 -3.14
C ARG A 51 1.19 7.30 -2.15
N LEU A 52 1.18 7.73 -0.89
CA LEU A 52 0.12 7.40 0.05
C LEU A 52 -0.60 8.69 0.41
N THR A 53 -1.92 8.70 0.34
CA THR A 53 -2.75 9.88 0.64
C THR A 53 -3.76 9.53 1.71
N LEU A 54 -4.03 10.48 2.60
CA LEU A 54 -5.12 10.40 3.58
C LEU A 54 -5.91 11.71 3.53
N ALA A 55 -7.21 11.60 3.29
CA ALA A 55 -8.17 12.68 3.42
C ALA A 55 -9.05 12.40 4.65
N VAL A 56 -9.24 13.40 5.51
CA VAL A 56 -10.07 13.30 6.71
C VAL A 56 -11.02 14.49 6.75
N GLU A 57 -12.31 14.19 6.85
CA GLU A 57 -13.38 15.18 6.88
C GLU A 57 -13.92 15.37 8.29
N GLY A 58 -14.32 16.60 8.60
CA GLY A 58 -15.00 16.92 9.85
C GLY A 58 -14.11 16.74 11.08
N LEU A 59 -12.80 17.02 10.97
CA LEU A 59 -11.87 16.98 12.09
C LEU A 59 -12.21 18.09 13.08
N LEU A 60 -12.00 17.88 14.38
CA LEU A 60 -12.03 18.97 15.35
C LEU A 60 -10.88 19.94 15.11
N ALA A 61 -11.13 21.25 15.28
CA ALA A 61 -10.09 22.28 15.15
C ALA A 61 -9.10 22.27 16.33
N GLU A 62 -9.53 21.75 17.48
CA GLU A 62 -8.73 21.58 18.69
C GLU A 62 -9.26 20.39 19.48
N SER A 63 -8.38 19.72 20.24
CA SER A 63 -8.83 18.72 21.22
C SER A 63 -9.56 19.40 22.38
N PRO A 64 -10.56 18.76 22.99
CA PRO A 64 -11.28 19.35 24.11
C PRO A 64 -10.36 19.48 25.32
N ALA A 65 -10.51 20.57 26.07
CA ALA A 65 -9.86 20.71 27.38
C ALA A 65 -10.33 19.57 28.31
N GLN A 66 -9.39 18.99 29.05
CA GLN A 66 -9.67 17.91 29.98
C GLN A 66 -9.44 18.39 31.40
N ARG A 67 -10.38 18.09 32.29
CA ARG A 67 -10.25 18.32 33.74
C ARG A 67 -10.28 16.96 34.44
N GLU A 68 -9.14 16.56 34.99
CA GLU A 68 -9.01 15.32 35.75
C GLU A 68 -8.99 15.65 37.25
N GLU A 69 -9.92 15.06 38.01
CA GLU A 69 -9.91 15.16 39.47
C GLU A 69 -9.36 13.88 40.09
N ARG A 70 -8.23 13.99 40.79
CA ARG A 70 -7.63 12.89 41.54
C ARG A 70 -7.86 13.09 43.03
N LYS A 71 -8.51 12.11 43.65
CA LYS A 71 -8.67 12.06 45.09
C LYS A 71 -7.36 11.63 45.75
N GLY A 72 -6.81 12.51 46.57
CA GLY A 72 -5.62 12.30 47.36
C GLY A 72 -5.89 11.77 48.77
N PRO A 73 -4.86 11.73 49.62
CA PRO A 73 -5.00 11.34 51.02
C PRO A 73 -5.81 12.36 51.82
N ARG A 74 -6.20 11.98 53.04
CA ARG A 74 -6.83 12.92 53.99
C ARG A 74 -5.91 14.10 54.30
N THR A 75 -6.48 15.25 54.67
CA THR A 75 -5.70 16.44 55.01
C THR A 75 -4.84 16.27 56.27
N ASP A 76 -5.20 15.32 57.13
CA ASP A 76 -4.47 14.92 58.34
C ASP A 76 -3.59 13.67 58.15
N ALA A 77 -3.44 13.16 56.92
CA ALA A 77 -2.60 12.01 56.64
C ALA A 77 -1.11 12.33 56.85
N PRO A 78 -0.26 11.31 57.12
CA PRO A 78 1.17 11.52 57.27
C PRO A 78 1.79 12.23 56.07
N GLU A 79 2.77 13.09 56.32
CA GLU A 79 3.42 13.93 55.30
C GLU A 79 3.97 13.12 54.11
N LYS A 80 4.50 11.92 54.36
CA LYS A 80 4.95 10.98 53.31
C LYS A 80 3.86 10.57 52.33
N ALA A 81 2.60 10.46 52.78
CA ALA A 81 1.48 10.12 51.91
C ALA A 81 1.10 11.30 51.01
N LEU A 82 1.19 12.54 51.53
CA LEU A 82 1.00 13.75 50.75
C LEU A 82 2.13 13.94 49.73
N GLU A 83 3.39 13.76 50.13
CA GLU A 83 4.55 13.83 49.22
C GLU A 83 4.46 12.82 48.07
N GLY A 84 4.06 11.58 48.37
CA GLY A 84 3.82 10.56 47.34
C GLY A 84 2.71 10.96 46.38
N PHE A 85 1.63 11.57 46.88
CA PHE A 85 0.53 12.06 46.06
C PHE A 85 0.97 13.21 45.16
N LEU A 86 1.64 14.24 45.71
CA LEU A 86 2.21 15.36 44.96
C LEU A 86 3.18 14.90 43.87
N ARG A 87 4.05 13.91 44.16
CA ARG A 87 4.95 13.34 43.15
C ARG A 87 4.20 12.64 42.01
N SER A 88 3.07 12.00 42.30
CA SER A 88 2.27 11.28 41.29
C SER A 88 1.35 12.18 40.45
N THR A 89 1.03 13.39 40.93
CA THR A 89 0.25 14.40 40.20
C THR A 89 1.15 15.44 39.53
N GLY A 90 2.38 15.62 40.01
CA GLY A 90 3.29 16.67 39.56
C GLY A 90 2.92 18.07 40.06
N LEU A 91 1.94 18.18 40.95
CA LEU A 91 1.43 19.44 41.51
C LEU A 91 2.13 19.78 42.83
N THR A 92 1.98 21.03 43.26
CA THR A 92 2.37 21.47 44.61
C THR A 92 1.18 21.40 45.57
N LYS A 93 1.44 21.52 46.88
CA LYS A 93 0.38 21.50 47.89
C LYS A 93 -0.63 22.64 47.72
N ASP A 94 -0.16 23.79 47.22
CA ASP A 94 -0.98 24.98 47.02
C ASP A 94 -1.97 24.82 45.85
N ASP A 95 -1.71 23.85 44.95
CA ASP A 95 -2.57 23.50 43.82
C ASP A 95 -3.67 22.47 44.21
N LEU A 96 -3.72 22.04 45.48
CA LEU A 96 -4.69 21.06 45.97
C LEU A 96 -5.90 21.72 46.62
N GLU A 97 -7.08 21.17 46.34
CA GLU A 97 -8.33 21.58 46.98
C GLU A 97 -8.66 20.67 48.16
N ALA A 98 -8.81 21.23 49.35
CA ALA A 98 -9.37 20.49 50.49
C ALA A 98 -10.90 20.42 50.35
N ARG A 99 -11.46 19.22 50.24
CA ARG A 99 -12.91 18.99 50.15
C ARG A 99 -13.39 18.05 51.25
N ASP A 100 -14.60 18.28 51.75
CA ASP A 100 -15.20 17.42 52.76
C ASP A 100 -15.57 16.04 52.16
N ASP A 101 -15.19 14.97 52.86
CA ASP A 101 -15.56 13.59 52.54
C ASP A 101 -16.19 12.92 53.77
N LYS A 102 -16.87 11.79 53.57
CA LYS A 102 -17.67 11.05 54.58
C LYS A 102 -16.91 10.73 55.88
N LYS A 103 -15.58 10.82 55.91
CA LYS A 103 -14.72 10.50 57.05
C LYS A 103 -13.73 11.61 57.44
N GLY A 104 -13.85 12.82 56.88
CA GLY A 104 -12.95 13.96 57.11
C GLY A 104 -12.57 14.69 55.82
N GLN A 105 -11.78 15.76 55.91
CA GLN A 105 -11.30 16.48 54.73
C GLN A 105 -10.23 15.67 53.98
N VAL A 106 -10.30 15.69 52.66
CA VAL A 106 -9.35 15.04 51.75
C VAL A 106 -8.82 16.05 50.74
N TRP A 107 -7.58 15.83 50.32
CA TRP A 107 -7.00 16.61 49.23
C TRP A 107 -7.52 16.12 47.88
N PHE A 108 -7.83 17.04 46.98
CA PHE A 108 -8.10 16.77 45.57
C PHE A 108 -7.09 17.52 44.71
N ALA A 109 -6.47 16.80 43.78
CA ALA A 109 -5.71 17.40 42.70
C ALA A 109 -6.63 17.61 41.50
N VAL A 110 -6.83 18.86 41.10
CA VAL A 110 -7.52 19.22 39.86
C VAL A 110 -6.45 19.48 38.81
N ILE A 111 -6.39 18.64 37.79
CA ILE A 111 -5.44 18.77 36.69
C ILE A 111 -6.22 19.25 35.47
N ASP A 112 -6.13 20.54 35.17
CA ASP A 112 -6.67 21.12 33.94
C ASP A 112 -5.63 21.02 32.82
N ARG A 113 -5.98 20.31 31.74
CA ARG A 113 -5.19 20.22 30.51
C ARG A 113 -5.90 21.03 29.43
N PRO A 114 -5.31 22.13 28.94
CA PRO A 114 -5.91 22.90 27.86
C PRO A 114 -6.02 22.05 26.59
N GLY A 115 -7.00 22.38 25.76
CA GLY A 115 -7.10 21.84 24.42
C GLY A 115 -5.85 22.16 23.61
N ARG A 116 -5.52 21.29 22.65
CA ARG A 116 -4.39 21.49 21.73
C ARG A 116 -4.92 21.73 20.33
N PRO A 117 -4.35 22.69 19.58
CA PRO A 117 -4.70 22.90 18.18
C PRO A 117 -4.53 21.62 17.35
N ALA A 118 -5.42 21.38 16.40
CA ALA A 118 -5.37 20.20 15.54
C ALA A 118 -4.06 20.13 14.74
N ALA A 119 -3.54 21.27 14.28
CA ALA A 119 -2.28 21.35 13.55
C ALA A 119 -1.10 20.74 14.34
N ASP A 120 -1.01 21.03 15.63
CA ASP A 120 0.08 20.53 16.49
C ASP A 120 -0.06 19.02 16.75
N ILE A 121 -1.28 18.56 16.97
CA ILE A 121 -1.57 17.13 17.15
C ILE A 121 -1.26 16.37 15.86
N VAL A 122 -1.74 16.86 14.70
CA VAL A 122 -1.51 16.23 13.40
C VAL A 122 -0.01 16.18 13.08
N ALA A 123 0.74 17.24 13.36
CA ALA A 123 2.19 17.25 13.17
C ALA A 123 2.88 16.14 14.00
N GLU A 124 2.57 16.04 15.29
CA GLU A 124 3.12 15.01 16.19
C GLU A 124 2.74 13.59 15.72
N VAL A 125 1.46 13.39 15.40
CA VAL A 125 0.93 12.09 14.98
C VAL A 125 1.52 11.65 13.63
N LEU A 126 1.67 12.58 12.68
CA LEU A 126 2.22 12.30 11.36
C LEU A 126 3.72 12.00 11.42
N ASP A 127 4.50 12.75 12.21
CA ASP A 127 5.93 12.45 12.45
C ASP A 127 6.10 11.03 13.00
N LEU A 128 5.37 10.70 14.07
CA LEU A 128 5.42 9.37 14.67
C LEU A 128 5.02 8.28 13.66
N THR A 129 3.96 8.52 12.89
CA THR A 129 3.44 7.56 11.91
C THR A 129 4.42 7.31 10.77
N ILE A 130 5.13 8.34 10.32
CA ILE A 130 6.18 8.21 9.31
C ILE A 130 7.38 7.42 9.88
N ARG A 131 7.82 7.75 11.10
CA ARG A 131 9.00 7.11 11.72
C ARG A 131 8.78 5.63 12.05
N ASP A 132 7.56 5.26 12.43
CA ASP A 132 7.22 3.91 12.87
C ASP A 132 6.35 3.13 11.86
N PHE A 133 6.32 3.59 10.61
CA PHE A 133 5.49 3.02 9.56
C PHE A 133 5.82 1.53 9.33
N PRO A 134 4.83 0.62 9.31
CA PRO A 134 5.04 -0.82 9.38
C PRO A 134 5.34 -1.44 8.00
N TRP A 135 6.36 -0.92 7.31
CA TRP A 135 6.80 -1.47 6.02
C TRP A 135 7.32 -2.90 6.19
N PRO A 136 6.88 -3.88 5.37
CA PRO A 136 7.43 -5.25 5.39
C PRO A 136 8.94 -5.28 5.13
N LYS A 137 9.42 -4.31 4.35
CA LYS A 137 10.84 -4.07 4.09
C LYS A 137 11.05 -2.57 3.93
N SER A 138 11.79 -1.97 4.86
CA SER A 138 12.24 -0.59 4.79
C SER A 138 13.75 -0.51 4.61
N MET A 139 14.23 0.63 4.13
CA MET A 139 15.64 0.94 3.91
C MET A 139 15.93 2.35 4.40
N ARG A 140 17.20 2.62 4.69
CA ARG A 140 17.72 3.99 4.82
C ARG A 140 18.27 4.41 3.45
N TRP A 141 18.13 5.69 3.13
CA TRP A 141 18.49 6.23 1.83
C TRP A 141 19.48 7.37 2.01
N GLY A 142 20.53 7.39 1.18
CA GLY A 142 21.61 8.37 1.29
C GLY A 142 22.31 8.33 2.65
N ASP A 143 22.51 9.50 3.25
CA ASP A 143 23.04 9.72 4.59
C ASP A 143 21.95 9.85 5.68
N GLY A 144 20.67 9.78 5.29
CA GLY A 144 19.52 9.94 6.19
C GLY A 144 19.27 8.74 7.12
N ALA A 145 18.70 9.03 8.30
CA ALA A 145 18.34 8.02 9.29
C ALA A 145 16.94 7.43 9.10
N LEU A 146 16.03 8.19 8.44
CA LEU A 146 14.66 7.80 8.13
C LEU A 146 14.61 6.45 7.40
N ARG A 147 13.77 5.55 7.92
CA ARG A 147 13.47 4.27 7.29
C ARG A 147 12.17 4.36 6.53
N TRP A 148 12.23 4.20 5.21
CA TRP A 148 11.06 4.19 4.34
C TRP A 148 11.18 3.09 3.29
N VAL A 149 10.06 2.71 2.64
CA VAL A 149 10.07 1.66 1.60
C VAL A 149 10.96 2.04 0.40
N ARG A 150 10.99 3.34 0.10
CA ARG A 150 11.71 4.00 -0.98
C ARG A 150 12.06 5.44 -0.56
N PRO A 151 12.87 6.23 -1.28
CA PRO A 151 13.09 7.62 -0.90
C PRO A 151 11.77 8.40 -0.82
N LEU A 152 11.49 9.03 0.32
CA LEU A 152 10.41 10.00 0.50
C LEU A 152 10.91 11.36 0.00
N HIS A 153 10.15 12.01 -0.88
CA HIS A 153 10.56 13.23 -1.59
C HIS A 153 9.88 14.47 -1.03
N SER A 154 8.59 14.39 -0.69
CA SER A 154 7.87 15.50 -0.08
C SER A 154 6.69 15.04 0.74
N ILE A 155 6.30 15.90 1.68
CA ILE A 155 5.10 15.75 2.50
C ILE A 155 4.17 16.90 2.16
N LEU A 156 2.95 16.59 1.76
CA LEU A 156 1.85 17.55 1.76
C LEU A 156 1.06 17.32 3.04
N ALA A 157 0.81 18.37 3.82
CA ALA A 157 -0.06 18.28 4.98
C ALA A 157 -0.74 19.63 5.19
N ILE A 158 -2.03 19.70 4.87
CA ILE A 158 -2.83 20.93 5.01
C ILE A 158 -4.10 20.67 5.81
N LEU A 159 -4.49 21.68 6.59
CA LEU A 159 -5.80 21.79 7.22
C LEU A 159 -6.58 22.91 6.52
N THR A 160 -7.76 22.57 6.01
CA THR A 160 -8.64 23.51 5.32
C THR A 160 -9.88 23.78 6.15
N GLU A 161 -10.09 25.04 6.52
CA GLU A 161 -11.27 25.47 7.26
C GLU A 161 -11.85 26.74 6.63
N ASN A 162 -13.18 26.75 6.42
CA ASN A 162 -13.89 27.87 5.79
C ASN A 162 -13.30 28.32 4.44
N GLY A 163 -12.68 27.40 3.69
CA GLY A 163 -12.03 27.67 2.40
C GLY A 163 -10.58 28.19 2.50
N GLU A 164 -10.05 28.36 3.70
CA GLU A 164 -8.66 28.76 3.93
C GLU A 164 -7.81 27.52 4.27
N ALA A 165 -6.76 27.29 3.49
CA ALA A 165 -5.82 26.21 3.71
C ALA A 165 -4.61 26.70 4.52
N SER A 166 -4.22 25.92 5.53
CA SER A 166 -3.05 26.16 6.36
C SER A 166 -2.15 24.93 6.39
N VAL A 167 -0.84 25.13 6.24
CA VAL A 167 0.14 24.03 6.25
C VAL A 167 0.37 23.59 7.70
N VAL A 168 0.35 22.28 7.93
CA VAL A 168 0.71 21.67 9.22
C VAL A 168 2.21 21.88 9.48
N PRO A 169 2.63 22.38 10.66
CA PRO A 169 4.03 22.72 10.94
C PRO A 169 4.87 21.47 11.27
N LEU A 170 5.14 20.67 10.25
CA LEU A 170 5.87 19.40 10.34
C LEU A 170 7.19 19.45 9.55
N ASP A 171 8.26 18.91 10.15
CA ASP A 171 9.54 18.61 9.51
C ASP A 171 9.97 17.20 9.90
N VAL A 172 10.14 16.32 8.91
CA VAL A 172 10.63 14.95 9.12
C VAL A 172 11.98 14.77 8.42
N ASP A 173 13.05 14.74 9.21
CA ASP A 173 14.43 14.55 8.72
C ASP A 173 14.79 15.54 7.58
N GLY A 174 14.33 16.79 7.68
CA GLY A 174 14.57 17.85 6.68
C GLY A 174 13.50 17.95 5.60
N ILE A 175 12.53 17.06 5.56
CA ILE A 175 11.38 17.12 4.65
C ILE A 175 10.27 17.91 5.35
N ARG A 176 10.19 19.20 5.04
CA ARG A 176 9.12 20.09 5.53
C ARG A 176 7.81 19.81 4.81
N ALA A 177 6.73 19.78 5.57
CA ALA A 177 5.39 19.75 5.01
C ALA A 177 5.10 21.05 4.24
N GLY A 178 4.34 20.92 3.15
CA GLY A 178 3.87 22.04 2.35
C GLY A 178 2.47 21.81 1.81
N ASP A 179 2.07 22.66 0.86
CA ASP A 179 0.79 22.63 0.16
C ASP A 179 0.93 22.18 -1.32
N THR A 180 2.13 21.77 -1.74
CA THR A 180 2.39 21.37 -3.12
C THR A 180 2.46 19.86 -3.29
N THR A 181 1.85 19.38 -4.37
CA THR A 181 2.06 18.03 -4.91
C THR A 181 2.67 18.12 -6.32
N GLU A 182 2.84 16.97 -6.97
CA GLU A 182 3.39 16.85 -8.32
C GLU A 182 2.46 15.99 -9.19
N GLY A 183 2.44 16.22 -10.51
CA GLY A 183 1.66 15.41 -11.44
C GLY A 183 2.31 14.07 -11.83
N HIS A 184 1.82 13.48 -12.93
CA HIS A 184 2.42 12.32 -13.55
C HIS A 184 3.87 12.58 -13.98
N ARG A 185 4.78 11.61 -13.76
CA ARG A 185 6.24 11.79 -13.99
C ARG A 185 6.60 12.28 -15.40
N PHE A 186 5.83 11.85 -16.39
CA PHE A 186 6.10 12.15 -17.81
C PHE A 186 5.05 13.04 -18.48
N MET A 187 3.85 13.14 -17.91
CA MET A 187 2.70 13.81 -18.53
C MET A 187 2.15 14.96 -17.69
N GLY A 188 2.64 15.13 -16.46
CA GLY A 188 2.34 16.27 -15.62
C GLY A 188 3.23 17.48 -15.96
N SER A 189 2.78 18.67 -15.57
CA SER A 189 3.50 19.93 -15.80
C SER A 189 4.45 20.32 -14.65
N GLY A 190 4.76 19.39 -13.74
CA GLY A 190 5.56 19.64 -12.54
C GLY A 190 4.73 19.78 -11.26
N ARG A 191 5.26 20.53 -10.29
CA ARG A 191 4.64 20.76 -8.98
C ARG A 191 3.56 21.84 -9.03
N PHE A 192 2.52 21.67 -8.23
CA PHE A 192 1.43 22.63 -8.08
C PHE A 192 0.87 22.61 -6.66
N ALA A 193 0.38 23.76 -6.20
CA ALA A 193 -0.25 23.91 -4.89
C ALA A 193 -1.72 23.45 -4.90
N VAL A 194 -2.21 23.00 -3.75
CA VAL A 194 -3.59 22.57 -3.52
C VAL A 194 -4.13 23.13 -2.21
N SER A 195 -5.45 23.30 -2.11
CA SER A 195 -6.08 23.92 -0.93
C SER A 195 -7.17 23.07 -0.27
N SER A 196 -7.49 21.90 -0.81
CA SER A 196 -8.47 20.94 -0.24
C SER A 196 -8.27 19.57 -0.89
N PHE A 197 -8.92 18.53 -0.37
CA PHE A 197 -8.91 17.22 -1.03
C PHE A 197 -9.57 17.27 -2.42
N GLU A 198 -10.68 17.99 -2.55
CA GLU A 198 -11.39 18.14 -3.84
C GLU A 198 -10.48 18.79 -4.90
N ASP A 199 -9.81 19.89 -4.54
CA ASP A 199 -8.88 20.60 -5.44
C ASP A 199 -7.67 19.71 -5.77
N TYR A 200 -7.14 18.99 -4.78
CA TYR A 200 -6.06 18.02 -4.97
C TYR A 200 -6.43 16.92 -5.96
N ALA A 201 -7.58 16.25 -5.79
CA ALA A 201 -8.03 15.18 -6.68
C ALA A 201 -8.29 15.71 -8.10
N ALA A 202 -8.93 16.88 -8.23
CA ALA A 202 -9.21 17.50 -9.52
C ALA A 202 -7.92 17.89 -10.27
N LYS A 203 -6.95 18.50 -9.59
CA LYS A 203 -5.67 18.89 -10.20
C LYS A 203 -4.79 17.68 -10.53
N LEU A 204 -4.74 16.66 -9.67
CA LEU A 204 -4.05 15.40 -9.99
C LEU A 204 -4.60 14.77 -11.25
N LYS A 205 -5.93 14.68 -11.39
CA LYS A 205 -6.58 14.12 -12.59
C LYS A 205 -6.22 14.89 -13.85
N ARG A 206 -6.21 16.24 -13.79
CA ARG A 206 -5.72 17.10 -14.91
C ARG A 206 -4.24 16.90 -15.20
N ALA A 207 -3.45 16.55 -14.18
CA ALA A 207 -2.03 16.24 -14.29
C ALA A 207 -1.74 14.75 -14.55
N HIS A 208 -2.73 14.01 -15.09
CA HIS A 208 -2.66 12.60 -15.46
C HIS A 208 -2.35 11.66 -14.28
N VAL A 209 -2.98 11.88 -13.13
CA VAL A 209 -2.94 10.95 -12.00
C VAL A 209 -4.37 10.64 -11.58
N ILE A 210 -4.79 9.39 -11.80
CA ILE A 210 -6.00 8.86 -11.19
C ILE A 210 -5.61 8.41 -9.78
N LEU A 211 -6.16 9.04 -8.75
CA LEU A 211 -5.76 8.80 -7.35
C LEU A 211 -6.31 7.47 -6.80
N ASP A 212 -7.56 7.15 -7.11
CA ASP A 212 -8.23 5.98 -6.57
C ASP A 212 -7.80 4.69 -7.31
N PRO A 213 -7.24 3.69 -6.60
CA PRO A 213 -6.93 2.39 -7.18
C PRO A 213 -8.14 1.66 -7.78
N ALA A 214 -9.34 1.85 -7.23
CA ALA A 214 -10.55 1.26 -7.77
C ALA A 214 -10.93 1.91 -9.11
N GLU A 215 -10.90 3.23 -9.22
CA GLU A 215 -11.09 3.95 -10.49
C GLU A 215 -10.08 3.47 -11.56
N ARG A 216 -8.81 3.28 -11.18
CA ARG A 216 -7.79 2.74 -12.10
C ARG A 216 -8.11 1.32 -12.54
N ALA A 217 -8.50 0.44 -11.61
CA ALA A 217 -8.85 -0.95 -11.92
C ALA A 217 -10.07 -1.04 -12.85
N GLU A 218 -11.13 -0.27 -12.57
CA GLU A 218 -12.33 -0.24 -13.40
C GLU A 218 -12.03 0.27 -14.82
N ARG A 219 -11.22 1.33 -14.94
CA ARG A 219 -10.79 1.83 -16.26
C ARG A 219 -10.01 0.76 -17.05
N ILE A 220 -9.03 0.12 -16.43
CA ILE A 220 -8.24 -0.96 -17.07
C ILE A 220 -9.16 -2.08 -17.54
N TRP A 221 -10.06 -2.55 -16.65
CA TRP A 221 -10.95 -3.66 -16.95
C TRP A 221 -11.94 -3.32 -18.06
N HIS A 222 -12.53 -2.13 -18.00
CA HIS A 222 -13.43 -1.63 -19.04
C HIS A 222 -12.72 -1.58 -20.40
N ASP A 223 -11.57 -0.90 -20.48
CA ASP A 223 -10.84 -0.72 -21.73
C ASP A 223 -10.39 -2.08 -22.31
N ALA A 224 -9.89 -2.98 -21.46
CA ALA A 224 -9.44 -4.32 -21.87
C ALA A 224 -10.58 -5.17 -22.44
N THR A 225 -11.72 -5.18 -21.74
CA THR A 225 -12.88 -5.98 -22.16
C THR A 225 -13.55 -5.42 -23.41
N GLN A 226 -13.61 -4.09 -23.57
CA GLN A 226 -14.08 -3.47 -24.81
C GLN A 226 -13.17 -3.79 -26.00
N ALA A 227 -11.85 -3.69 -25.83
CA ALA A 227 -10.89 -4.02 -26.87
C ALA A 227 -11.00 -5.49 -27.32
N ALA A 228 -11.13 -6.42 -26.37
CA ALA A 228 -11.31 -7.84 -26.66
C ALA A 228 -12.66 -8.11 -27.35
N PHE A 229 -13.75 -7.54 -26.83
CA PHE A 229 -15.09 -7.73 -27.38
C PHE A 229 -15.20 -7.26 -28.84
N ALA A 230 -14.58 -6.13 -29.18
CA ALA A 230 -14.54 -5.61 -30.55
C ALA A 230 -13.91 -6.59 -31.56
N GLN A 231 -13.10 -7.54 -31.10
CA GLN A 231 -12.47 -8.59 -31.92
C GLN A 231 -13.13 -9.97 -31.74
N GLY A 232 -14.23 -10.05 -31.00
CA GLY A 232 -14.90 -11.33 -30.69
C GLY A 232 -14.11 -12.22 -29.73
N LEU A 233 -13.25 -11.60 -28.91
CA LEU A 233 -12.41 -12.24 -27.90
C LEU A 233 -12.91 -11.95 -26.48
N GLU A 234 -12.38 -12.65 -25.49
CA GLU A 234 -12.71 -12.48 -24.08
C GLU A 234 -11.44 -12.36 -23.23
N VAL A 235 -11.38 -11.36 -22.35
CA VAL A 235 -10.29 -11.23 -21.36
C VAL A 235 -10.49 -12.28 -20.26
N VAL A 236 -9.44 -13.01 -19.92
CA VAL A 236 -9.44 -13.94 -18.78
C VAL A 236 -9.40 -13.12 -17.49
N GLU A 237 -10.46 -13.21 -16.67
CA GLU A 237 -10.54 -12.47 -15.41
C GLU A 237 -9.46 -12.92 -14.42
N ASP A 238 -8.69 -11.95 -13.93
CA ASP A 238 -7.77 -12.12 -12.82
C ASP A 238 -7.77 -10.86 -11.95
N LYS A 239 -8.54 -10.90 -10.86
CA LYS A 239 -8.69 -9.76 -9.94
C LYS A 239 -7.38 -9.42 -9.22
N GLY A 240 -6.53 -10.42 -8.98
CA GLY A 240 -5.23 -10.21 -8.34
C GLY A 240 -4.28 -9.46 -9.26
N LEU A 241 -4.20 -9.88 -10.52
CA LEU A 241 -3.42 -9.19 -11.55
C LEU A 241 -3.99 -7.79 -11.81
N LEU A 242 -5.32 -7.62 -11.84
CA LEU A 242 -5.94 -6.31 -12.03
C LEU A 242 -5.54 -5.33 -10.92
N ALA A 243 -5.64 -5.75 -9.66
CA ALA A 243 -5.19 -4.94 -8.53
C ALA A 243 -3.69 -4.64 -8.59
N GLU A 244 -2.87 -5.61 -9.02
CA GLU A 244 -1.43 -5.41 -9.18
C GLU A 244 -1.12 -4.37 -10.26
N VAL A 245 -1.70 -4.50 -11.46
CA VAL A 245 -1.50 -3.60 -12.60
C VAL A 245 -2.02 -2.20 -12.30
N ALA A 246 -3.20 -2.07 -11.67
CA ALA A 246 -3.71 -0.79 -11.21
C ALA A 246 -2.79 -0.11 -10.18
N GLY A 247 -2.01 -0.89 -9.43
CA GLY A 247 -0.97 -0.40 -8.53
C GLY A 247 0.37 -0.09 -9.21
N LEU A 248 0.57 -0.43 -10.49
CA LEU A 248 1.80 -0.13 -11.24
C LEU A 248 1.71 1.19 -12.02
N VAL A 249 0.51 1.75 -12.18
CA VAL A 249 0.26 2.92 -13.02
C VAL A 249 -0.50 4.01 -12.25
N GLU A 250 -0.22 5.27 -12.59
CA GLU A 250 -0.99 6.45 -12.19
C GLU A 250 -1.99 6.85 -13.28
N TRP A 251 -1.68 6.59 -14.55
CA TRP A 251 -2.54 6.83 -15.70
C TRP A 251 -2.57 5.61 -16.62
N PRO A 252 -3.58 4.73 -16.50
CA PRO A 252 -3.64 3.52 -17.30
C PRO A 252 -3.94 3.84 -18.77
N VAL A 253 -3.13 3.28 -19.67
CA VAL A 253 -3.37 3.21 -21.11
C VAL A 253 -3.34 1.74 -21.52
N THR A 254 -4.52 1.18 -21.78
CA THR A 254 -4.71 -0.23 -22.07
C THR A 254 -4.46 -0.52 -23.55
N LEU A 255 -3.55 -1.46 -23.83
CA LEU A 255 -3.14 -1.84 -25.18
C LEU A 255 -3.31 -3.34 -25.37
N MET A 256 -3.81 -3.77 -26.53
CA MET A 256 -4.01 -5.18 -26.84
C MET A 256 -3.15 -5.61 -28.04
N GLY A 257 -2.47 -6.75 -27.90
CA GLY A 257 -1.59 -7.32 -28.92
C GLY A 257 -1.88 -8.79 -29.18
N ALA A 258 -1.50 -9.25 -30.37
CA ALA A 258 -1.58 -10.66 -30.74
C ALA A 258 -0.34 -11.44 -30.27
N ILE A 259 -0.55 -12.68 -29.87
CA ILE A 259 0.55 -13.62 -29.60
C ILE A 259 1.08 -14.14 -30.94
N GLY A 260 2.41 -14.26 -31.04
CA GLY A 260 3.05 -14.84 -32.23
C GLY A 260 2.53 -16.25 -32.53
N THR A 261 2.29 -16.55 -33.81
CA THR A 261 1.69 -17.82 -34.27
C THR A 261 2.43 -19.05 -33.77
N ASP A 262 3.75 -18.95 -33.62
CA ASP A 262 4.63 -20.04 -33.16
C ASP A 262 4.35 -20.50 -31.72
N TYR A 263 3.62 -19.71 -30.94
CA TYR A 263 3.34 -19.96 -29.53
C TYR A 263 1.88 -20.35 -29.25
N LEU A 264 1.00 -20.29 -30.26
CA LEU A 264 -0.43 -20.55 -30.10
C LEU A 264 -0.78 -22.00 -29.77
N ASP A 265 0.17 -22.92 -29.95
CA ASP A 265 0.03 -24.34 -29.63
C ASP A 265 0.59 -24.69 -28.25
N LEU A 266 1.14 -23.71 -27.51
CA LEU A 266 1.49 -23.92 -26.12
C LEU A 266 0.23 -24.11 -25.26
N PRO A 267 0.29 -24.94 -24.21
CA PRO A 267 -0.81 -25.07 -23.26
C PRO A 267 -1.22 -23.70 -22.70
N PRO A 268 -2.52 -23.43 -22.52
CA PRO A 268 -3.02 -22.17 -21.96
C PRO A 268 -2.36 -21.81 -20.63
N GLU A 269 -2.06 -22.78 -19.77
CA GLU A 269 -1.44 -22.59 -18.46
C GLU A 269 -0.01 -22.05 -18.59
N VAL A 270 0.75 -22.50 -19.59
CA VAL A 270 2.11 -22.03 -19.87
C VAL A 270 2.08 -20.60 -20.36
N LEU A 271 1.15 -20.28 -21.29
CA LEU A 271 0.95 -18.92 -21.80
C LEU A 271 0.53 -17.96 -20.69
N GLN A 272 -0.52 -18.30 -19.94
CA GLN A 272 -1.06 -17.47 -18.86
C GLN A 272 -0.03 -17.21 -17.77
N THR A 273 0.67 -18.25 -17.31
CA THR A 273 1.69 -18.11 -16.26
C THR A 273 2.86 -17.24 -16.74
N SER A 274 3.37 -17.47 -17.95
CA SER A 274 4.48 -16.70 -18.50
C SER A 274 4.14 -15.22 -18.67
N MET A 275 2.93 -14.92 -19.15
CA MET A 275 2.44 -13.55 -19.33
C MET A 275 2.19 -12.84 -18.00
N LYS A 276 1.50 -13.50 -17.07
CA LYS A 276 1.16 -12.94 -15.76
C LYS A 276 2.39 -12.66 -14.92
N GLU A 277 3.26 -13.65 -14.74
CA GLU A 277 4.35 -13.55 -13.77
C GLU A 277 5.48 -12.65 -14.26
N HIS A 278 5.83 -12.72 -15.54
CA HIS A 278 6.98 -11.98 -16.07
C HIS A 278 6.64 -10.61 -16.62
N GLN A 279 5.42 -10.41 -17.12
CA GLN A 279 5.06 -9.20 -17.88
C GLN A 279 3.80 -8.49 -17.36
N LYS A 280 3.06 -9.11 -16.42
CA LYS A 280 1.81 -8.55 -15.88
C LYS A 280 0.76 -8.30 -16.96
N PHE A 281 0.72 -9.18 -17.98
CA PHE A 281 -0.27 -9.09 -19.04
C PHE A 281 -1.50 -9.94 -18.72
N PHE A 282 -2.67 -9.44 -19.09
CA PHE A 282 -3.89 -10.25 -19.08
C PHE A 282 -3.92 -11.14 -20.32
N SER A 283 -4.40 -12.36 -20.14
CA SER A 283 -4.58 -13.29 -21.25
C SER A 283 -5.93 -13.04 -21.91
N VAL A 284 -5.97 -13.16 -23.23
CA VAL A 284 -7.20 -12.98 -24.01
C VAL A 284 -7.42 -14.24 -24.85
N LYS A 285 -8.62 -14.81 -24.71
CA LYS A 285 -9.01 -16.08 -25.34
C LYS A 285 -10.00 -15.86 -26.48
N ASP A 286 -9.94 -16.77 -27.45
CA ASP A 286 -10.95 -16.87 -28.50
C ASP A 286 -12.15 -17.74 -28.05
N LYS A 287 -13.13 -17.93 -28.96
CA LYS A 287 -14.33 -18.75 -28.72
C LYS A 287 -14.02 -20.24 -28.49
N THR A 288 -12.84 -20.71 -28.87
CA THR A 288 -12.39 -22.10 -28.63
C THR A 288 -11.72 -22.27 -27.27
N GLY A 289 -11.49 -21.16 -26.54
CA GLY A 289 -10.75 -21.14 -25.29
C GLY A 289 -9.23 -21.04 -25.47
N ARG A 290 -8.74 -20.90 -26.70
CA ARG A 290 -7.31 -20.74 -26.99
C ARG A 290 -6.87 -19.32 -26.65
N ILE A 291 -5.75 -19.19 -25.95
CA ILE A 291 -5.13 -17.88 -25.68
C ILE A 291 -4.43 -17.40 -26.94
N THR A 292 -4.90 -16.30 -27.51
CA THR A 292 -4.41 -15.78 -28.81
C THR A 292 -3.88 -14.36 -28.72
N HIS A 293 -4.28 -13.62 -27.69
CA HIS A 293 -3.95 -12.22 -27.51
C HIS A 293 -3.56 -11.96 -26.05
N PHE A 294 -2.98 -10.80 -25.84
CA PHE A 294 -2.64 -10.29 -24.52
C PHE A 294 -3.03 -8.83 -24.39
N VAL A 295 -3.34 -8.40 -23.16
CA VAL A 295 -3.51 -6.98 -22.83
C VAL A 295 -2.39 -6.55 -21.90
N THR A 296 -1.75 -5.45 -22.24
CA THR A 296 -0.76 -4.74 -21.43
C THR A 296 -1.26 -3.35 -21.08
N VAL A 297 -0.78 -2.78 -19.98
CA VAL A 297 -1.17 -1.45 -19.52
C VAL A 297 0.06 -0.58 -19.40
N ALA A 298 0.12 0.47 -20.21
CA ALA A 298 1.14 1.50 -20.11
C ALA A 298 0.74 2.55 -19.08
N ASN A 299 1.74 3.21 -18.48
CA ASN A 299 1.52 4.34 -17.57
C ASN A 299 1.62 5.70 -18.31
N ARG A 300 1.49 5.71 -19.63
CA ARG A 300 1.60 6.95 -20.41
C ARG A 300 0.91 6.83 -21.76
N GLU A 301 0.40 7.95 -22.20
CA GLU A 301 0.00 8.17 -23.58
C GLU A 301 1.26 8.38 -24.44
N THR A 302 1.16 8.00 -25.70
CA THR A 302 2.21 8.18 -26.71
C THR A 302 1.60 8.73 -27.99
N ALA A 303 2.41 9.45 -28.79
CA ALA A 303 1.95 10.09 -30.02
C ALA A 303 1.53 9.10 -31.13
N ASP A 304 1.91 7.83 -30.99
CA ASP A 304 1.64 6.73 -31.91
C ASP A 304 0.58 5.76 -31.35
N ASP A 305 -0.26 6.23 -30.43
CA ASP A 305 -1.36 5.45 -29.81
C ASP A 305 -0.91 4.09 -29.25
N GLY A 306 0.30 4.06 -28.69
CA GLY A 306 0.89 2.88 -28.05
C GLY A 306 1.54 1.88 -29.00
N ALA A 307 1.64 2.15 -30.31
CA ALA A 307 2.20 1.20 -31.29
C ALA A 307 3.63 0.74 -30.93
N THR A 308 4.54 1.68 -30.63
CA THR A 308 5.93 1.36 -30.22
C THR A 308 5.97 0.57 -28.91
N ILE A 309 5.09 0.90 -27.96
CA ILE A 309 4.98 0.17 -26.69
C ILE A 309 4.55 -1.27 -26.98
N LEU A 310 3.54 -1.44 -27.82
CA LEU A 310 3.00 -2.76 -28.15
C LEU A 310 4.03 -3.62 -28.88
N GLU A 311 4.79 -3.06 -29.82
CA GLU A 311 5.89 -3.75 -30.50
C GLU A 311 6.97 -4.21 -29.51
N GLY A 312 7.40 -3.31 -28.62
CA GLY A 312 8.37 -3.62 -27.57
C GLY A 312 7.89 -4.75 -26.65
N ASN A 313 6.65 -4.67 -26.15
CA ASN A 313 6.05 -5.71 -25.31
C ASN A 313 5.90 -7.04 -26.06
N SER A 314 5.56 -7.00 -27.35
CA SER A 314 5.43 -8.20 -28.20
C SER A 314 6.78 -8.91 -28.37
N ARG A 315 7.87 -8.15 -28.55
CA ARG A 315 9.24 -8.69 -28.61
C ARG A 315 9.66 -9.34 -27.29
N VAL A 316 9.39 -8.67 -26.16
CA VAL A 316 9.71 -9.22 -24.84
C VAL A 316 8.89 -10.48 -24.55
N LEU A 317 7.60 -10.47 -24.87
CA LEU A 317 6.74 -11.64 -24.73
C LEU A 317 7.23 -12.81 -25.59
N SER A 318 7.54 -12.56 -26.87
CA SER A 318 8.04 -13.59 -27.78
C SER A 318 9.31 -14.26 -27.24
N ALA A 319 10.25 -13.48 -26.70
CA ALA A 319 11.45 -14.04 -26.06
C ALA A 319 11.10 -14.95 -24.86
N ARG A 320 10.15 -14.54 -24.00
CA ARG A 320 9.71 -15.35 -22.86
C ARG A 320 8.96 -16.63 -23.29
N LEU A 321 8.12 -16.53 -24.32
CA LEU A 321 7.40 -17.68 -24.85
C LEU A 321 8.31 -18.63 -25.63
N ALA A 322 9.41 -18.15 -26.23
CA ALA A 322 10.43 -18.99 -26.82
C ALA A 322 11.12 -19.86 -25.76
N ASP A 323 11.49 -19.28 -24.61
CA ASP A 323 12.03 -20.03 -23.48
C ASP A 323 11.03 -21.07 -22.99
N ALA A 324 9.77 -20.67 -22.76
CA ALA A 324 8.71 -21.56 -22.30
C ALA A 324 8.45 -22.71 -23.27
N LYS A 325 8.43 -22.42 -24.58
CA LYS A 325 8.28 -23.42 -25.65
C LYS A 325 9.44 -24.40 -25.66
N PHE A 326 10.68 -23.90 -25.54
CA PHE A 326 11.86 -24.76 -25.49
C PHE A 326 11.79 -25.75 -24.32
N PHE A 327 11.42 -25.28 -23.11
CA PHE A 327 11.26 -26.17 -21.96
C PHE A 327 10.13 -27.18 -22.15
N TRP A 328 8.97 -26.72 -22.64
CA TRP A 328 7.85 -27.60 -22.92
C TRP A 328 8.19 -28.70 -23.93
N GLU A 329 8.82 -28.35 -25.04
CA GLU A 329 9.24 -29.31 -26.06
C GLU A 329 10.32 -30.27 -25.56
N ASN A 330 11.24 -29.78 -24.71
CA ASN A 330 12.24 -30.60 -24.07
C ASN A 330 11.61 -31.61 -23.09
N ASP A 331 10.62 -31.20 -22.33
CA ASP A 331 9.88 -32.07 -21.40
C ASP A 331 9.10 -33.14 -22.18
N LEU A 332 8.38 -32.75 -23.24
CA LEU A 332 7.68 -33.69 -24.11
C LEU A 332 8.62 -34.70 -24.76
N ARG A 333 9.80 -34.25 -25.21
CA ARG A 333 10.84 -35.13 -25.78
C ARG A 333 11.38 -36.10 -24.73
N THR A 334 11.60 -35.63 -23.51
CA THR A 334 12.05 -36.45 -22.38
C THR A 334 11.00 -37.50 -22.03
N ILE A 335 9.74 -37.10 -21.86
CA ILE A 335 8.62 -38.01 -21.57
C ILE A 335 8.47 -39.05 -22.69
N LYS A 336 8.59 -38.64 -23.96
CA LYS A 336 8.52 -39.57 -25.09
C LYS A 336 9.67 -40.58 -25.10
N ALA A 337 10.85 -40.18 -24.65
CA ALA A 337 12.05 -41.02 -24.68
C ALA A 337 12.13 -41.98 -23.48
N VAL A 338 11.85 -41.51 -22.27
CA VAL A 338 12.09 -42.25 -21.01
C VAL A 338 10.86 -42.38 -20.12
N GLY A 339 9.69 -41.92 -20.59
CA GLY A 339 8.44 -41.94 -19.82
C GLY A 339 8.39 -40.86 -18.74
N MET A 340 7.23 -40.73 -18.10
CA MET A 340 7.01 -39.77 -17.01
C MET A 340 7.93 -40.03 -15.81
N THR A 341 8.22 -41.30 -15.52
CA THR A 341 9.15 -41.69 -14.44
C THR A 341 10.57 -41.23 -14.70
N GLY A 342 10.99 -41.16 -15.97
CA GLY A 342 12.33 -40.70 -16.34
C GLY A 342 12.57 -39.21 -16.06
N MET A 343 11.52 -38.40 -15.92
CA MET A 343 11.66 -37.00 -15.49
C MET A 343 12.08 -36.85 -14.01
N ALA A 344 11.79 -37.85 -13.17
CA ALA A 344 12.14 -37.81 -11.75
C ALA A 344 13.59 -38.23 -11.49
N GLU A 345 14.21 -38.98 -12.41
CA GLU A 345 15.54 -39.55 -12.21
C GLU A 345 16.63 -38.49 -11.93
N PRO A 346 16.69 -37.35 -12.65
CA PRO A 346 17.68 -36.30 -12.37
C PRO A 346 17.57 -35.70 -10.96
N LEU A 347 16.45 -35.85 -10.26
CA LEU A 347 16.28 -35.36 -8.89
C LEU A 347 17.12 -36.14 -7.87
N ARG A 348 17.65 -37.31 -8.25
CA ARG A 348 18.64 -38.06 -7.47
C ARG A 348 19.99 -37.36 -7.45
N ASP A 349 20.30 -36.57 -8.46
CA ASP A 349 21.57 -35.83 -8.52
C ASP A 349 21.46 -34.46 -7.85
N VAL A 350 20.24 -33.99 -7.55
CA VAL A 350 20.01 -32.70 -6.89
C VAL A 350 20.06 -32.88 -5.37
N THR A 351 21.13 -32.40 -4.74
CA THR A 351 21.23 -32.39 -3.27
C THR A 351 20.14 -31.50 -2.68
N PHE A 352 19.25 -32.06 -1.85
CA PHE A 352 18.28 -31.29 -1.08
C PHE A 352 18.94 -30.71 0.18
N HIS A 353 19.67 -31.55 0.92
CA HIS A 353 20.41 -31.14 2.11
C HIS A 353 21.46 -32.21 2.44
N ASN A 354 22.68 -31.80 2.80
CA ASN A 354 23.81 -32.71 3.02
C ASN A 354 23.52 -33.87 4.00
N LYS A 355 22.70 -33.66 5.03
CA LYS A 355 22.28 -34.68 6.00
C LYS A 355 20.98 -35.41 5.68
N LEU A 356 20.18 -34.90 4.74
CA LEU A 356 18.85 -35.44 4.42
C LEU A 356 18.76 -35.99 2.98
N GLY A 357 19.89 -35.93 2.25
CA GLY A 357 20.06 -36.51 0.94
C GLY A 357 19.55 -35.62 -0.19
N THR A 358 19.00 -36.27 -1.21
CA THR A 358 18.65 -35.74 -2.53
C THR A 358 17.20 -35.27 -2.58
N GLN A 359 16.83 -34.53 -3.64
CA GLN A 359 15.44 -34.14 -3.88
C GLN A 359 14.55 -35.36 -4.13
N ALA A 360 15.06 -36.39 -4.83
CA ALA A 360 14.34 -37.65 -5.00
C ALA A 360 14.00 -38.29 -3.63
N GLU A 361 14.98 -38.43 -2.73
CA GLU A 361 14.74 -39.01 -1.40
C GLU A 361 13.77 -38.17 -0.56
N ARG A 362 13.76 -36.84 -0.73
CA ARG A 362 12.75 -35.98 -0.11
C ARG A 362 11.36 -36.27 -0.64
N ILE A 363 11.20 -36.38 -1.95
CA ILE A 363 9.91 -36.65 -2.60
C ILE A 363 9.40 -38.03 -2.17
N ASP A 364 10.26 -39.04 -2.10
CA ASP A 364 9.89 -40.39 -1.63
C ASP A 364 9.33 -40.36 -0.21
N ARG A 365 9.97 -39.60 0.70
CA ARG A 365 9.46 -39.42 2.08
C ARG A 365 8.10 -38.70 2.11
N ILE A 366 7.93 -37.66 1.30
CA ILE A 366 6.65 -36.94 1.19
C ILE A 366 5.55 -37.87 0.65
N ALA A 367 5.85 -38.65 -0.40
CA ALA A 367 4.91 -39.56 -1.01
C ALA A 367 4.54 -40.74 -0.09
N ALA A 368 5.47 -41.21 0.75
CA ALA A 368 5.18 -42.18 1.80
C ALA A 368 4.22 -41.60 2.85
N LEU A 369 4.55 -40.41 3.38
CA LEU A 369 3.71 -39.74 4.38
C LEU A 369 2.32 -39.39 3.83
N ALA A 370 2.23 -38.90 2.60
CA ALA A 370 0.96 -38.59 1.95
C ALA A 370 0.06 -39.82 1.82
N ARG A 371 0.64 -41.01 1.54
CA ARG A 371 -0.12 -42.28 1.49
C ARG A 371 -0.64 -42.72 2.85
N GLU A 372 0.09 -42.45 3.93
CA GLU A 372 -0.37 -42.73 5.29
C GLU A 372 -1.48 -41.77 5.74
N ILE A 373 -1.39 -40.49 5.34
CA ILE A 373 -2.35 -39.45 5.72
C ILE A 373 -3.63 -39.53 4.90
N ALA A 374 -3.55 -39.79 3.59
CA ALA A 374 -4.69 -39.70 2.66
C ALA A 374 -5.97 -40.45 3.11
N PRO A 375 -5.92 -41.64 3.75
CA PRO A 375 -7.12 -42.32 4.26
C PRO A 375 -7.81 -41.64 5.45
N VAL A 376 -7.15 -40.67 6.09
CA VAL A 376 -7.62 -39.99 7.32
C VAL A 376 -8.25 -38.62 7.00
N VAL A 377 -8.22 -38.18 5.72
CA VAL A 377 -8.71 -36.86 5.27
C VAL A 377 -10.01 -36.99 4.48
#